data_AF-A0AAV3UDM2-F1
#
_entry.id   AF-A0AAV3UDM2-F1
#
_cell.length_a   1.000
_cell.length_b   1.000
_cell.length_c   1.000
_cell.angle_alpha   90.00
_cell.angle_beta   90.00
_cell.angle_gamma   90.00
#
_symmetry.space_group_name_H-M   'P 1'
#
loop_
_entity.id
_entity.type
_entity.pdbx_description
1 polymer ?
#
loop_
_entity_poly.entity_id
_entity_poly.type
_entity_poly.pdbx_seq_one_letter_code
_entity_poly.pdbx_strand_id
1 'polypeptide(L)'
;MADEPEQIEDISGVGESKAESLRDAGYESVEDVVAASQDDLAEVDGIGNALAARIKADVGGLEVEEETEAEIEDDEAEEEESDEDVETELQPRGLTEKTPSLGDEEARLLQQRKREGKPQFNRQDYHKKKRTPESWRKPRGALSKQRRGIKGKGDMVESGYRTPKSVRGKHPSGFDEVRVHNVDDLDGVDGDTEAVRIASKVGARKRERIEEVAEEENIRVLNPTYVEVEVENE
;
A
#
# COMPACT_ATOMS: atom_id res chain seq x y z
N MET A 1 40.24 -21.59 -41.14
CA MET A 1 40.62 -22.93 -40.70
C MET A 1 41.01 -22.73 -39.26
N ALA A 2 40.14 -23.10 -38.32
CA ALA A 2 40.58 -23.24 -36.95
C ALA A 2 41.41 -24.52 -36.93
N ASP A 3 42.64 -24.46 -36.43
CA ASP A 3 43.43 -25.65 -36.13
C ASP A 3 42.65 -26.46 -35.10
N GLU A 4 42.31 -27.71 -35.44
CA GLU A 4 41.74 -28.65 -34.46
C GLU A 4 42.83 -28.92 -33.41
N PRO A 5 42.53 -28.86 -32.09
CA PRO A 5 43.54 -29.06 -31.06
C PRO A 5 44.10 -30.48 -31.16
N GLU A 6 45.41 -30.62 -31.38
CA GLU A 6 46.09 -31.93 -31.44
C GLU A 6 46.42 -32.45 -30.03
N GLN A 7 46.54 -31.55 -29.04
CA GLN A 7 46.85 -31.87 -27.64
C GLN A 7 45.84 -31.23 -26.68
N ILE A 8 45.65 -31.83 -25.50
CA ILE A 8 44.70 -31.35 -24.47
C ILE A 8 45.02 -29.92 -24.02
N GLU A 9 46.29 -29.54 -24.02
CA GLU A 9 46.77 -28.21 -23.65
C GLU A 9 46.46 -27.13 -24.68
N ASP A 10 46.13 -27.53 -25.92
CA ASP A 10 45.73 -26.62 -26.99
C ASP A 10 44.23 -26.23 -26.88
N ILE A 11 43.47 -26.92 -26.01
CA ILE A 11 42.05 -26.63 -25.78
C ILE A 11 41.89 -25.31 -25.02
N SER A 12 40.99 -24.46 -25.50
CA SER A 12 40.72 -23.14 -24.96
C SER A 12 40.37 -23.15 -23.46
N GLY A 13 41.30 -22.71 -22.62
CA GLY A 13 41.13 -22.59 -21.17
C GLY A 13 41.66 -23.77 -20.35
N VAL A 14 42.27 -24.76 -21.00
CA VAL A 14 43.00 -25.88 -20.41
C VAL A 14 44.50 -25.59 -20.49
N GLY A 15 45.12 -25.21 -19.37
CA GLY A 15 46.59 -25.12 -19.27
C GLY A 15 47.20 -26.39 -18.68
N GLU A 16 48.53 -26.49 -18.64
CA GLU A 16 49.29 -27.66 -18.17
C GLU A 16 48.71 -28.32 -16.90
N SER A 17 48.42 -27.52 -15.86
CA SER A 17 47.83 -28.01 -14.60
C SER A 17 46.47 -28.70 -14.75
N LYS A 18 45.61 -28.21 -15.64
CA LYS A 18 44.27 -28.78 -15.87
C LYS A 18 44.34 -29.94 -16.86
N ALA A 19 45.27 -29.88 -17.81
CA ALA A 19 45.57 -31.02 -18.67
C ALA A 19 46.10 -32.20 -17.85
N GLU A 20 46.93 -31.95 -16.83
CA GLU A 20 47.37 -32.97 -15.87
C GLU A 20 46.18 -33.55 -15.08
N SER A 21 45.25 -32.70 -14.62
CA SER A 21 44.03 -33.16 -13.93
C SER A 21 43.14 -34.03 -14.82
N LEU A 22 43.03 -33.71 -16.12
CA LEU A 22 42.32 -34.53 -17.10
C LEU A 22 43.01 -35.88 -17.34
N ARG A 23 44.35 -35.89 -17.43
CA ARG A 23 45.13 -37.13 -17.58
C ARG A 23 45.03 -38.02 -16.34
N ASP A 24 45.07 -37.43 -15.14
CA ASP A 24 44.89 -38.15 -13.88
C ASP A 24 43.48 -38.75 -13.77
N ALA A 25 42.48 -38.10 -14.35
CA ALA A 25 41.11 -38.61 -14.49
C ALA A 25 40.95 -39.65 -15.62
N GLY A 26 42.00 -39.92 -16.40
CA GLY A 26 42.02 -40.93 -17.46
C GLY A 26 41.73 -40.43 -18.88
N TYR A 27 41.62 -39.12 -19.09
CA TYR A 27 41.48 -38.50 -20.41
C TYR A 27 42.88 -38.12 -20.93
N GLU A 28 43.52 -39.06 -21.62
CA GLU A 28 44.93 -38.91 -22.05
C GLU A 28 45.06 -38.25 -23.43
N SER A 29 44.01 -38.27 -24.25
CA SER A 29 43.96 -37.68 -25.59
C SER A 29 42.76 -36.74 -25.80
N VAL A 30 42.82 -35.91 -26.85
CA VAL A 30 41.71 -35.03 -27.24
C VAL A 30 40.48 -35.86 -27.64
N GLU A 31 40.67 -37.04 -28.22
CA GLU A 31 39.59 -37.96 -28.56
C GLU A 31 38.83 -38.45 -27.32
N ASP A 32 39.53 -38.68 -26.21
CA ASP A 32 38.91 -39.07 -24.93
C ASP A 32 38.05 -37.95 -24.35
N VAL A 33 38.50 -36.69 -24.47
CA VAL A 33 37.75 -35.50 -24.04
C VAL A 33 36.53 -35.25 -24.93
N VAL A 34 36.63 -35.56 -26.23
CA VAL A 34 35.48 -35.51 -27.15
C VAL A 34 34.45 -36.58 -26.81
N ALA A 35 34.87 -37.78 -26.39
CA ALA A 35 33.99 -38.89 -26.05
C ALA A 35 33.34 -38.78 -24.65
N ALA A 36 33.99 -38.10 -23.69
CA ALA A 36 33.45 -37.88 -22.35
C ALA A 36 32.16 -37.04 -22.39
N SER A 37 31.24 -37.20 -21.42
CA SER A 37 30.09 -36.28 -21.31
C SER A 37 30.53 -34.93 -20.70
N GLN A 38 29.68 -33.90 -20.80
CA GLN A 38 29.97 -32.62 -20.15
C GLN A 38 30.06 -32.77 -18.63
N ASP A 39 29.20 -33.61 -18.04
CA ASP A 39 29.15 -33.83 -16.60
C ASP A 39 30.37 -34.60 -16.11
N ASP A 40 30.82 -35.63 -16.83
CA ASP A 40 32.04 -36.36 -16.49
C ASP A 40 33.27 -35.43 -16.48
N LEU A 41 33.34 -34.50 -17.44
CA LEU A 41 34.41 -33.50 -17.48
C LEU A 41 34.27 -32.46 -16.35
N ALA A 42 33.06 -32.20 -15.88
CA ALA A 42 32.78 -31.25 -14.81
C ALA A 42 33.08 -31.80 -13.40
N GLU A 43 33.15 -33.13 -13.25
CA GLU A 43 33.55 -33.80 -12.02
C GLU A 43 35.07 -33.78 -11.81
N VAL A 44 35.85 -33.49 -12.85
CA VAL A 44 37.30 -33.42 -12.76
C VAL A 44 37.73 -32.21 -11.92
N ASP A 45 38.60 -32.45 -10.95
CA ASP A 45 39.12 -31.41 -10.05
C ASP A 45 39.67 -30.20 -10.83
N GLY A 46 39.01 -29.04 -10.65
CA GLY A 46 39.39 -27.78 -11.30
C GLY A 46 38.74 -27.50 -12.66
N ILE A 47 37.88 -28.41 -13.14
CA ILE A 47 37.06 -28.24 -14.35
C ILE A 47 35.60 -28.22 -13.91
N GLY A 48 35.05 -27.04 -13.62
CA GLY A 48 33.61 -26.94 -13.31
C GLY A 48 32.74 -26.94 -14.58
N ASN A 49 31.41 -27.04 -14.41
CA ASN A 49 30.39 -27.05 -15.49
C ASN A 49 30.65 -26.01 -16.61
N ALA A 50 31.00 -24.78 -16.24
CA ALA A 50 31.25 -23.70 -17.20
C ALA A 50 32.51 -23.92 -18.06
N LEU A 51 33.54 -24.56 -17.52
CA LEU A 51 34.77 -24.89 -18.26
C LEU A 51 34.57 -26.15 -19.09
N ALA A 52 33.88 -27.17 -18.56
CA ALA A 52 33.53 -28.39 -19.28
C ALA A 52 32.71 -28.09 -20.54
N ALA A 53 31.69 -27.23 -20.43
CA ALA A 53 30.91 -26.77 -21.58
C ALA A 53 31.77 -26.04 -22.63
N ARG A 54 32.75 -25.25 -22.19
CA ARG A 54 33.68 -24.53 -23.08
C ARG A 54 34.63 -25.48 -23.79
N ILE A 55 35.17 -26.46 -23.07
CA ILE A 55 36.02 -27.53 -23.62
C ILE A 55 35.25 -28.27 -24.71
N LYS A 56 34.03 -28.72 -24.42
CA LYS A 56 33.15 -29.41 -25.39
C LYS A 56 32.81 -28.57 -26.60
N ALA A 57 32.58 -27.28 -26.43
CA ALA A 57 32.34 -26.37 -27.55
C ALA A 57 33.58 -26.20 -28.44
N ASP A 58 34.78 -26.23 -27.86
CA ASP A 58 36.04 -26.05 -28.58
C ASP A 58 36.47 -27.31 -29.34
N VAL A 59 36.28 -28.50 -28.74
CA VAL A 59 36.55 -29.79 -29.39
C VAL A 59 35.39 -30.32 -30.25
N GLY A 60 34.32 -29.53 -30.41
CA GLY A 60 33.19 -29.81 -31.31
C GLY A 60 32.19 -30.87 -30.81
N GLY A 61 32.28 -31.29 -29.55
CA GLY A 61 31.46 -32.33 -28.94
C GLY A 61 30.27 -31.80 -28.11
N LEU A 62 29.55 -30.80 -28.61
CA LEU A 62 28.39 -30.26 -27.91
C LEU A 62 27.17 -31.18 -28.10
N GLU A 63 27.07 -32.20 -27.26
CA GLU A 63 25.86 -32.99 -27.09
C GLU A 63 24.95 -32.24 -26.11
N VAL A 64 23.86 -31.69 -26.63
CA VAL A 64 22.80 -31.07 -25.81
C VAL A 64 21.94 -32.23 -25.29
N GLU A 65 22.32 -32.79 -24.14
CA GLU A 65 21.39 -33.59 -23.36
C GLU A 65 20.52 -32.61 -22.54
N GLU A 66 19.25 -32.48 -22.95
CA GLU A 66 18.19 -31.96 -22.09
C GLU A 66 18.03 -32.93 -20.92
N GLU A 67 18.68 -32.64 -19.79
CA GLU A 67 18.25 -32.94 -18.41
C GLU A 67 19.47 -32.90 -17.48
N THR A 68 19.68 -31.76 -16.82
CA THR A 68 20.38 -31.74 -15.53
C THR A 68 19.39 -31.18 -14.52
N GLU A 69 18.67 -32.09 -13.84
CA GLU A 69 17.94 -31.79 -12.62
C GLU A 69 18.97 -31.36 -11.56
N ALA A 70 19.08 -30.06 -11.35
CA ALA A 70 19.67 -29.56 -10.12
C ALA A 70 18.64 -29.83 -9.02
N GLU A 71 18.94 -30.78 -8.12
CA GLU A 71 18.26 -30.89 -6.84
C GLU A 71 18.50 -29.59 -6.05
N ILE A 72 17.61 -28.64 -6.25
CA ILE A 72 17.31 -27.56 -5.32
C ILE A 72 16.43 -28.22 -4.28
N GLU A 73 16.87 -28.18 -3.02
CA GLU A 73 16.04 -28.47 -1.86
C GLU A 73 14.85 -27.50 -1.93
N ASP A 74 13.76 -27.93 -2.57
CA ASP A 74 12.49 -27.23 -2.67
C ASP A 74 11.92 -27.14 -1.24
N ASP A 75 12.24 -26.05 -0.57
CA ASP A 75 11.40 -25.50 0.49
C ASP A 75 10.01 -25.31 -0.16
N GLU A 76 9.06 -26.14 0.25
CA GLU A 76 7.68 -26.23 -0.24
C GLU A 76 7.14 -24.85 -0.64
N ALA A 77 7.29 -24.52 -1.92
CA ALA A 77 6.40 -23.57 -2.57
C ALA A 77 5.08 -24.32 -2.70
N GLU A 78 4.22 -24.18 -1.68
CA GLU A 78 2.80 -24.42 -1.81
C GLU A 78 2.38 -23.78 -3.15
N GLU A 79 2.04 -24.61 -4.13
CA GLU A 79 1.31 -24.15 -5.30
C GLU A 79 0.01 -23.58 -4.76
N GLU A 80 -0.03 -22.26 -4.57
CA GLU A 80 -1.25 -21.56 -4.26
C GLU A 80 -2.26 -21.91 -5.35
N GLU A 81 -3.31 -22.60 -4.91
CA GLU A 81 -4.55 -22.84 -5.61
C GLU A 81 -4.87 -21.59 -6.44
N SER A 82 -5.08 -21.77 -7.74
CA SER A 82 -5.54 -20.70 -8.62
C SER A 82 -6.74 -20.03 -7.96
N ASP A 83 -6.54 -18.82 -7.41
CA ASP A 83 -7.63 -17.93 -7.01
C ASP A 83 -8.59 -17.89 -8.19
N GLU A 84 -9.75 -18.53 -8.05
CA GLU A 84 -10.89 -18.20 -8.90
C GLU A 84 -11.02 -16.69 -8.81
N ASP A 85 -11.17 -15.99 -9.96
CA ASP A 85 -11.39 -14.54 -10.00
C ASP A 85 -12.70 -14.20 -9.26
N VAL A 86 -12.68 -14.23 -7.93
CA VAL A 86 -13.79 -13.90 -7.05
C VAL A 86 -13.90 -12.38 -7.04
N GLU A 87 -15.08 -11.88 -7.39
CA GLU A 87 -15.31 -10.45 -7.42
C GLU A 87 -15.21 -9.88 -6.00
N THR A 88 -14.20 -9.04 -5.75
CA THR A 88 -14.00 -8.39 -4.44
C THR A 88 -14.48 -6.93 -4.47
N GLU A 89 -15.06 -6.47 -3.35
CA GLU A 89 -15.46 -5.07 -3.17
C GLU A 89 -14.90 -4.46 -1.88
N LEU A 90 -14.67 -3.14 -1.89
CA LEU A 90 -14.20 -2.40 -0.72
C LEU A 90 -15.35 -2.07 0.24
N GLN A 91 -15.39 -2.72 1.40
CA GLN A 91 -16.35 -2.45 2.45
C GLN A 91 -15.72 -1.71 3.66
N PRO A 92 -16.42 -0.75 4.29
CA PRO A 92 -15.94 -0.09 5.50
C PRO A 92 -16.10 -1.01 6.72
N ARG A 93 -15.10 -1.00 7.62
CA ARG A 93 -15.24 -1.66 8.94
C ARG A 93 -16.26 -0.94 9.83
N GLY A 94 -16.95 -1.70 10.69
CA GLY A 94 -17.82 -1.18 11.74
C GLY A 94 -19.17 -0.62 11.29
N LEU A 95 -19.89 -0.04 12.25
CA LEU A 95 -21.29 0.39 12.11
C LEU A 95 -21.46 1.73 11.36
N THR A 96 -21.12 1.75 10.07
CA THR A 96 -21.13 2.97 9.23
C THR A 96 -22.52 3.59 9.08
N GLU A 97 -23.59 2.79 9.04
CA GLU A 97 -24.96 3.28 8.86
C GLU A 97 -25.68 3.67 10.17
N LYS A 98 -25.04 3.47 11.32
CA LYS A 98 -25.65 3.80 12.63
C LYS A 98 -25.99 5.30 12.69
N THR A 99 -27.17 5.62 13.20
CA THR A 99 -27.70 6.99 13.35
C THR A 99 -28.04 7.23 14.82
N PRO A 100 -27.81 8.43 15.38
CA PRO A 100 -28.01 8.68 16.80
C PRO A 100 -29.50 8.76 17.17
N SER A 101 -29.81 8.46 18.43
CA SER A 101 -31.10 8.81 19.01
C SER A 101 -31.10 10.28 19.46
N LEU A 102 -31.76 11.15 18.69
CA LEU A 102 -31.90 12.57 19.02
C LEU A 102 -33.32 12.90 19.48
N GLY A 103 -33.46 13.84 20.42
CA GLY A 103 -34.77 14.39 20.78
C GLY A 103 -35.37 15.22 19.64
N ASP A 104 -36.71 15.32 19.59
CA ASP A 104 -37.44 16.01 18.50
C ASP A 104 -36.95 17.45 18.25
N GLU A 105 -36.69 18.18 19.34
CA GLU A 105 -36.19 19.56 19.27
C GLU A 105 -34.77 19.63 18.69
N GLU A 106 -33.90 18.70 19.07
CA GLU A 106 -32.53 18.65 18.56
C GLU A 106 -32.51 18.27 17.08
N ALA A 107 -33.31 17.28 16.69
CA ALA A 107 -33.49 16.91 15.29
C ALA A 107 -34.00 18.10 14.46
N ARG A 108 -34.98 18.85 14.96
CA ARG A 108 -35.49 20.07 14.32
C ARG A 108 -34.40 21.13 14.15
N LEU A 109 -33.64 21.42 15.21
CA LEU A 109 -32.57 22.42 15.18
C LEU A 109 -31.40 22.00 14.29
N LEU A 110 -31.11 20.70 14.20
CA LEU A 110 -30.09 20.15 13.31
C LEU A 110 -30.48 20.35 11.84
N GLN A 111 -31.76 20.10 11.51
CA GLN A 111 -32.31 20.38 10.18
C GLN A 111 -32.32 21.88 9.88
N GLN A 112 -32.68 22.74 10.84
CA GLN A 112 -32.60 24.19 10.69
C GLN A 112 -31.17 24.63 10.36
N ARG A 113 -30.16 24.12 11.09
CA ARG A 113 -28.74 24.39 10.84
C ARG A 113 -28.33 24.02 9.41
N LYS A 114 -28.76 22.84 8.93
CA LYS A 114 -28.47 22.37 7.58
C LYS A 114 -29.12 23.25 6.51
N ARG A 115 -30.35 23.72 6.76
CA ARG A 115 -31.12 24.56 5.84
C ARG A 115 -30.58 25.99 5.75
N GLU A 116 -30.28 26.62 6.88
CA GLU A 116 -29.82 28.01 6.93
C GLU A 116 -28.36 28.15 6.51
N GLY A 117 -27.51 27.19 6.87
CA GLY A 117 -26.09 27.21 6.57
C GLY A 117 -25.38 28.45 7.14
N LYS A 118 -24.30 28.86 6.48
CA LYS A 118 -23.54 30.07 6.82
C LYS A 118 -22.83 30.61 5.58
N PRO A 119 -22.57 31.93 5.51
CA PRO A 119 -21.64 32.48 4.53
C PRO A 119 -20.25 31.82 4.65
N GLN A 120 -19.46 31.88 3.57
CA GLN A 120 -18.11 31.31 3.56
C GLN A 120 -17.15 32.01 4.54
N PHE A 121 -17.40 33.29 4.86
CA PHE A 121 -16.52 34.12 5.69
C PHE A 121 -15.05 34.16 5.21
N ASN A 122 -14.85 34.23 3.90
CA ASN A 122 -13.51 34.44 3.33
C ASN A 122 -13.07 35.90 3.49
N ARG A 123 -11.76 36.12 3.65
CA ARG A 123 -11.16 37.47 3.73
C ARG A 123 -11.53 38.32 2.52
N GLN A 124 -11.85 39.61 2.71
CA GLN A 124 -12.12 40.50 1.57
C GLN A 124 -11.01 40.45 0.51
N ASP A 125 -11.43 40.45 -0.75
CA ASP A 125 -10.54 40.48 -1.92
C ASP A 125 -9.53 39.32 -2.02
N TYR A 126 -9.72 38.21 -1.29
CA TYR A 126 -8.86 37.01 -1.39
C TYR A 126 -8.73 36.50 -2.83
N HIS A 127 -9.86 36.40 -3.54
CA HIS A 127 -9.93 35.95 -4.93
C HIS A 127 -9.20 36.88 -5.92
N LYS A 128 -8.89 38.13 -5.54
CA LYS A 128 -8.21 39.09 -6.43
C LYS A 128 -6.69 38.94 -6.41
N LYS A 129 -6.10 38.35 -5.37
CA LYS A 129 -4.64 38.29 -5.17
C LYS A 129 -4.23 36.97 -4.52
N LYS A 130 -3.47 36.15 -5.25
CA LYS A 130 -2.93 34.86 -4.77
C LYS A 130 -2.21 34.94 -3.41
N ARG A 131 -1.49 36.03 -3.13
CA ARG A 131 -0.82 36.27 -1.82
C ARG A 131 -1.78 36.49 -0.64
N THR A 132 -3.06 36.68 -0.90
CA THR A 132 -4.09 36.94 0.12
C THR A 132 -4.85 35.63 0.37
N PRO A 133 -4.62 34.97 1.51
CA PRO A 133 -5.29 33.70 1.80
C PRO A 133 -6.78 33.92 2.09
N GLU A 134 -7.55 32.83 1.99
CA GLU A 134 -8.99 32.80 2.28
C GLU A 134 -9.30 33.05 3.76
N SER A 135 -8.37 32.68 4.65
CA SER A 135 -8.46 32.86 6.10
C SER A 135 -8.97 34.25 6.49
N TRP A 136 -10.13 34.28 7.15
CA TRP A 136 -10.82 35.51 7.55
C TRP A 136 -9.90 36.50 8.28
N ARG A 137 -10.00 37.77 7.90
CA ARG A 137 -9.40 38.89 8.63
C ARG A 137 -10.39 40.04 8.65
N LYS A 138 -10.63 40.62 9.84
CA LYS A 138 -11.52 41.78 9.99
C LYS A 138 -11.06 42.91 9.03
N PRO A 139 -11.91 43.40 8.12
CA PRO A 139 -11.54 44.48 7.22
C PRO A 139 -11.34 45.77 8.02
N ARG A 140 -10.11 46.29 8.05
CA ARG A 140 -9.74 47.48 8.87
C ARG A 140 -9.76 48.80 8.12
N GLY A 141 -9.56 48.80 6.80
CA GLY A 141 -9.43 50.02 6.01
C GLY A 141 -10.68 50.90 6.10
N ALA A 142 -10.50 52.21 6.32
CA ALA A 142 -11.59 53.15 6.52
C ALA A 142 -12.62 53.14 5.38
N LEU A 143 -12.14 53.02 4.14
CA LEU A 143 -12.94 53.01 2.91
C LEU A 143 -13.32 51.61 2.40
N SER A 144 -12.99 50.54 3.15
CA SER A 144 -13.36 49.17 2.78
C SER A 144 -14.87 49.06 2.62
N LYS A 145 -15.28 48.49 1.48
CA LYS A 145 -16.69 48.33 1.13
C LYS A 145 -17.36 47.24 1.97
N GLN A 146 -16.62 46.17 2.29
CA GLN A 146 -17.06 45.13 3.22
C GLN A 146 -17.18 45.69 4.64
N ARG A 147 -16.20 46.48 5.12
CA ARG A 147 -16.28 47.12 6.45
C ARG A 147 -17.50 48.03 6.60
N ARG A 148 -17.88 48.72 5.54
CA ARG A 148 -19.04 49.61 5.48
C ARG A 148 -20.38 48.88 5.29
N GLY A 149 -20.40 47.55 5.18
CA GLY A 149 -21.63 46.77 5.01
C GLY A 149 -22.30 46.95 3.64
N ILE A 150 -21.54 47.26 2.58
CA ILE A 150 -22.12 47.38 1.24
C ILE A 150 -22.51 46.00 0.73
N LYS A 151 -23.81 45.83 0.41
CA LYS A 151 -24.37 44.59 -0.14
C LYS A 151 -23.56 44.10 -1.33
N GLY A 152 -23.27 42.79 -1.37
CA GLY A 152 -22.47 42.15 -2.42
C GLY A 152 -20.96 42.14 -2.16
N LYS A 153 -20.47 42.64 -1.03
CA LYS A 153 -19.05 42.53 -0.62
C LYS A 153 -18.77 41.42 0.39
N GLY A 154 -19.75 40.57 0.62
CA GLY A 154 -19.71 39.49 1.62
C GLY A 154 -20.00 39.99 3.02
N ASP A 155 -20.53 39.10 3.85
CA ASP A 155 -20.92 39.39 5.21
C ASP A 155 -19.72 39.53 6.15
N MET A 156 -19.88 40.31 7.22
CA MET A 156 -18.90 40.41 8.30
C MET A 156 -19.19 39.36 9.37
N VAL A 157 -18.15 38.75 9.94
CA VAL A 157 -18.31 37.86 11.09
C VAL A 157 -18.92 38.62 12.27
N GLU A 158 -20.08 38.16 12.71
CA GLU A 158 -20.86 38.69 13.81
C GLU A 158 -21.46 37.55 14.65
N SER A 159 -21.86 37.83 15.90
CA SER A 159 -22.43 36.82 16.80
C SER A 159 -23.78 36.27 16.36
N GLY A 160 -24.51 37.01 15.50
CA GLY A 160 -25.80 36.58 14.94
C GLY A 160 -25.69 35.36 14.01
N TYR A 161 -24.52 35.08 13.45
CA TYR A 161 -24.28 33.91 12.59
C TYR A 161 -23.99 32.62 13.36
N ARG A 162 -24.12 32.64 14.69
CA ARG A 162 -23.91 31.43 15.50
C ARG A 162 -25.07 30.46 15.30
N THR A 163 -24.73 29.19 15.13
CA THR A 163 -25.71 28.10 15.11
C THR A 163 -26.34 27.89 16.51
N PRO A 164 -27.54 27.28 16.59
CA PRO A 164 -28.21 27.01 17.86
C PRO A 164 -27.32 26.22 18.81
N LYS A 165 -27.40 26.51 20.11
CA LYS A 165 -26.43 26.02 21.10
C LYS A 165 -26.43 24.49 21.22
N SER A 166 -27.60 23.84 21.20
CA SER A 166 -27.76 22.38 21.34
C SER A 166 -27.13 21.58 20.21
N VAL A 167 -27.16 22.09 18.98
CA VAL A 167 -26.65 21.38 17.79
C VAL A 167 -25.33 21.95 17.25
N ARG A 168 -24.70 22.85 18.00
CA ARG A 168 -23.43 23.47 17.60
C ARG A 168 -22.30 22.48 17.84
N GLY A 169 -21.63 22.07 16.76
CA GLY A 169 -20.49 21.16 16.81
C GLY A 169 -20.82 19.72 16.43
N LYS A 170 -22.09 19.30 16.55
CA LYS A 170 -22.55 17.96 16.11
C LYS A 170 -22.20 17.66 14.65
N HIS A 171 -21.82 16.42 14.37
CA HIS A 171 -21.62 15.91 13.01
C HIS A 171 -22.90 16.09 12.15
N PRO A 172 -22.82 16.16 10.81
CA PRO A 172 -24.02 16.24 9.97
C PRO A 172 -25.04 15.10 10.19
N SER A 173 -24.59 13.92 10.63
CA SER A 173 -25.47 12.81 11.03
C SER A 173 -26.15 13.03 12.38
N GLY A 174 -25.66 13.96 13.20
CA GLY A 174 -26.24 14.29 14.51
C GLY A 174 -25.43 13.83 15.72
N PHE A 175 -24.43 12.97 15.54
CA PHE A 175 -23.56 12.53 16.64
C PHE A 175 -22.71 13.68 17.20
N ASP A 176 -22.41 13.62 18.48
CA ASP A 176 -21.29 14.36 19.05
C ASP A 176 -19.98 13.61 18.76
N GLU A 177 -18.93 14.34 18.35
CA GLU A 177 -17.69 13.72 17.91
C GLU A 177 -16.71 13.57 19.07
N VAL A 178 -16.31 12.34 19.38
CA VAL A 178 -15.28 12.03 20.36
C VAL A 178 -13.97 11.69 19.63
N ARG A 179 -12.87 12.32 20.05
CA ARG A 179 -11.56 12.11 19.41
C ARG A 179 -10.74 11.08 20.17
N VAL A 180 -10.39 9.99 19.48
CA VAL A 180 -9.77 8.79 20.08
C VAL A 180 -8.34 8.60 19.54
N HIS A 181 -7.43 8.18 20.42
CA HIS A 181 -6.02 7.89 20.14
C HIS A 181 -5.63 6.44 20.39
N ASN A 182 -6.37 5.74 21.24
CA ASN A 182 -6.11 4.37 21.67
C ASN A 182 -7.42 3.69 22.11
N VAL A 183 -7.36 2.40 22.46
CA VAL A 183 -8.54 1.62 22.84
C VAL A 183 -9.15 2.14 24.15
N ASP A 184 -8.33 2.52 25.12
CA ASP A 184 -8.78 3.05 26.42
C ASP A 184 -9.56 4.38 26.28
N ASP A 185 -9.42 5.11 25.16
CA ASP A 185 -10.22 6.32 24.91
C ASP A 185 -11.67 6.00 24.47
N LEU A 186 -12.00 4.73 24.22
CA LEU A 186 -13.37 4.28 23.96
C LEU A 186 -14.18 4.14 25.27
N ASP A 187 -13.49 3.98 26.40
CA ASP A 187 -14.12 3.80 27.70
C ASP A 187 -15.03 4.99 28.05
N GLY A 188 -16.33 4.72 28.20
CA GLY A 188 -17.33 5.71 28.60
C GLY A 188 -17.95 6.52 27.46
N VAL A 189 -17.67 6.16 26.20
CA VAL A 189 -18.34 6.74 25.04
C VAL A 189 -19.74 6.11 24.87
N ASP A 190 -20.77 6.95 24.72
CA ASP A 190 -22.14 6.47 24.47
C ASP A 190 -22.42 6.36 22.96
N GLY A 191 -22.40 5.14 22.43
CA GLY A 191 -22.58 4.88 20.99
C GLY A 191 -23.93 5.31 20.40
N ASP A 192 -24.93 5.65 21.21
CA ASP A 192 -26.23 6.12 20.74
C ASP A 192 -26.29 7.65 20.55
N THR A 193 -25.41 8.39 21.24
CA THR A 193 -25.34 9.87 21.18
C THR A 193 -24.05 10.36 20.53
N GLU A 194 -22.96 9.61 20.70
CA GLU A 194 -21.60 9.95 20.32
C GLU A 194 -21.06 9.03 19.22
N ALA A 195 -20.18 9.56 18.40
CA ALA A 195 -19.44 8.79 17.41
C ALA A 195 -17.96 9.14 17.50
N VAL A 196 -17.12 8.14 17.24
CA VAL A 196 -15.68 8.24 17.41
C VAL A 196 -15.02 8.68 16.12
N ARG A 197 -14.07 9.62 16.21
CA ARG A 197 -13.11 9.92 15.16
C ARG A 197 -11.70 9.56 15.63
N ILE A 198 -11.13 8.55 14.99
CA ILE A 198 -9.76 8.11 15.26
C ILE A 198 -8.80 9.17 14.73
N ALA A 199 -7.86 9.60 15.57
CA ALA A 199 -6.85 10.58 15.17
C ALA A 199 -5.98 10.04 14.03
N SER A 200 -5.66 10.90 13.05
CA SER A 200 -4.87 10.52 11.87
C SER A 200 -3.46 10.00 12.15
N LYS A 201 -2.90 10.28 13.34
CA LYS A 201 -1.58 9.79 13.77
C LYS A 201 -1.60 8.33 14.24
N VAL A 202 -2.77 7.74 14.44
CA VAL A 202 -2.91 6.34 14.86
C VAL A 202 -2.64 5.45 13.65
N GLY A 203 -1.64 4.57 13.75
CA GLY A 203 -1.28 3.64 12.67
C GLY A 203 -2.22 2.45 12.56
N ALA A 204 -2.20 1.76 11.41
CA ALA A 204 -3.12 0.69 11.03
C ALA A 204 -3.30 -0.39 12.11
N ARG A 205 -2.21 -0.94 12.66
CA ARG A 205 -2.25 -1.96 13.72
C ARG A 205 -3.08 -1.54 14.94
N LYS A 206 -3.00 -0.27 15.33
CA LYS A 206 -3.79 0.24 16.47
C LYS A 206 -5.21 0.61 16.03
N ARG A 207 -5.39 1.09 14.80
CA ARG A 207 -6.72 1.39 14.24
C ARG A 207 -7.60 0.15 14.20
N GLU A 208 -7.06 -0.97 13.73
CA GLU A 208 -7.74 -2.25 13.69
C GLU A 208 -8.37 -2.62 15.04
N ARG A 209 -7.56 -2.63 16.09
CA ARG A 209 -8.03 -2.92 17.46
C ARG A 209 -9.08 -1.91 17.96
N ILE A 210 -8.94 -0.63 17.61
CA ILE A 210 -9.93 0.38 17.99
C ILE A 210 -11.24 0.16 17.24
N GLU A 211 -11.18 -0.19 15.95
CA GLU A 211 -12.36 -0.40 15.10
C GLU A 211 -13.13 -1.66 15.54
N GLU A 212 -12.44 -2.75 15.86
CA GLU A 212 -13.02 -3.99 16.40
C GLU A 212 -13.75 -3.72 17.73
N VAL A 213 -13.05 -3.14 18.72
CA VAL A 213 -13.66 -2.86 20.03
C VAL A 213 -14.79 -1.84 19.91
N ALA A 214 -14.65 -0.82 19.06
CA ALA A 214 -15.73 0.14 18.84
C ALA A 214 -16.97 -0.52 18.24
N GLU A 215 -16.81 -1.48 17.33
CA GLU A 215 -17.94 -2.24 16.78
C GLU A 215 -18.62 -3.11 17.83
N GLU A 216 -17.85 -3.81 18.66
CA GLU A 216 -18.35 -4.60 19.79
C GLU A 216 -19.17 -3.73 20.77
N GLU A 217 -18.68 -2.53 21.08
CA GLU A 217 -19.36 -1.56 21.94
C GLU A 217 -20.49 -0.79 21.24
N ASN A 218 -20.81 -1.15 19.99
CA ASN A 218 -21.84 -0.50 19.18
C ASN A 218 -21.59 1.01 18.93
N ILE A 219 -20.34 1.42 18.83
CA ILE A 219 -19.92 2.80 18.58
C ILE A 219 -19.59 2.98 17.09
N ARG A 220 -20.13 4.04 16.47
CA ARG A 220 -19.81 4.36 15.08
C ARG A 220 -18.44 5.03 14.96
N VAL A 221 -17.58 4.50 14.09
CA VAL A 221 -16.33 5.16 13.67
C VAL A 221 -16.59 6.04 12.45
N LEU A 222 -16.31 7.35 12.55
CA LEU A 222 -16.57 8.33 11.49
C LEU A 222 -15.57 8.28 10.33
N ASN A 223 -14.39 7.70 10.55
CA ASN A 223 -13.32 7.55 9.57
C ASN A 223 -12.85 6.09 9.54
N PRO A 224 -13.68 5.16 9.04
CA PRO A 224 -13.36 3.73 9.04
C PRO A 224 -12.27 3.39 8.04
N THR A 225 -11.57 2.28 8.29
CA THR A 225 -10.71 1.60 7.34
C THR A 225 -11.59 0.77 6.37
N TYR A 226 -11.26 0.82 5.07
CA TYR A 226 -11.92 -0.01 4.05
C TYR A 226 -11.08 -1.26 3.80
N VAL A 227 -11.74 -2.41 3.72
CA VAL A 227 -11.14 -3.73 3.46
C VAL A 227 -11.80 -4.37 2.25
N GLU A 228 -11.04 -5.15 1.50
CA GLU A 228 -11.55 -5.94 0.38
C GLU A 228 -12.27 -7.16 0.94
N VAL A 229 -13.51 -7.37 0.50
CA VAL A 229 -14.38 -8.50 0.89
C VAL A 229 -14.85 -9.17 -0.39
N GLU A 230 -14.81 -10.50 -0.42
CA GLU A 230 -15.33 -11.30 -1.52
C GLU A 230 -16.85 -11.20 -1.59
N VAL A 231 -17.38 -10.99 -2.80
CA VAL A 231 -18.81 -10.89 -3.06
C VAL A 231 -19.21 -12.07 -3.92
N GLU A 232 -20.08 -12.92 -3.39
CA GLU A 232 -20.77 -13.93 -4.19
C GLU A 232 -21.84 -13.23 -5.05
N ASN A 233 -21.64 -13.20 -6.36
CA ASN A 233 -22.68 -12.77 -7.29
C ASN A 233 -23.79 -13.83 -7.38
N GLU A 234 -25.00 -13.48 -6.94
CA GLU A 234 -26.22 -14.28 -7.10
C GLU A 234 -26.89 -14.10 -8.48
#